data_AF-A0A968VNH3-F1
#
_entry.id   AF-A0A968VNH3-F1
#
_cell.length_a   1.000
_cell.length_b   1.000
_cell.length_c   1.000
_cell.angle_alpha   90.00
_cell.angle_beta   90.00
_cell.angle_gamma   90.00
#
_symmetry.space_group_name_H-M   'P 1'
#
loop_
_entity.id
_entity.type
_entity.pdbx_description
1 polymer ?
#
loop_
_entity_poly.entity_id
_entity_poly.type
_entity_poly.pdbx_seq_one_letter_code
_entity_poly.pdbx_strand_id
1 'polypeptide(L)' 'MALILTFLGKGGTGKTTVAIAVAKKLASQGRRVLLLTQDPSPAFPLILGVAIDSLARAEPQEIEPRLHVLQ' A
#
# COMPACT_ATOMS: atom_id res chain seq x y z
N MET A 1 18.09 0.62 -8.21
CA MET A 1 17.96 1.21 -6.85
C MET A 1 16.49 1.42 -6.55
N ALA A 2 15.98 1.00 -5.39
CA ALA A 2 14.63 1.30 -4.93
C ALA A 2 14.67 2.36 -3.82
N LEU A 3 13.64 3.22 -3.76
CA LEU A 3 13.45 4.16 -2.65
C LEU A 3 12.52 3.50 -1.62
N ILE A 4 12.96 3.44 -0.37
CA ILE A 4 12.11 3.02 0.75
C ILE A 4 11.54 4.29 1.39
N LEU A 5 10.22 4.44 1.37
CA LEU A 5 9.50 5.56 1.97
C LEU A 5 8.57 5.04 3.05
N THR A 6 8.73 5.54 4.28
CA THR A 6 7.91 5.15 5.43
C THR A 6 7.30 6.40 6.09
N PHE A 7 6.17 6.22 6.76
CA PHE A 7 5.43 7.28 7.45
C PHE A 7 5.35 6.95 8.93
N LEU A 8 5.85 7.85 9.78
CA LEU A 8 5.92 7.69 11.23
C LEU A 8 4.90 8.61 11.92
N GLY A 9 4.42 8.20 13.10
CA GLY A 9 3.43 8.96 13.87
C GLY A 9 2.55 8.08 14.77
N LYS A 10 1.80 8.70 15.69
CA LYS A 10 0.92 8.01 16.64
C LYS A 10 -0.22 7.25 15.95
N GLY A 11 -0.94 6.40 16.69
CA GLY A 11 -2.18 5.77 16.19
C GLY A 11 -3.20 6.81 15.75
N GLY A 12 -3.93 6.55 14.66
CA GLY A 12 -4.98 7.46 14.17
C GLY A 12 -4.53 8.72 13.42
N THR A 13 -3.23 8.97 13.24
CA THR A 13 -2.73 10.18 12.53
C THR A 13 -2.77 10.10 11.00
N GLY A 14 -3.43 9.09 10.41
CA GLY A 14 -3.61 8.98 8.95
C GLY A 14 -2.42 8.40 8.16
N LYS A 15 -1.43 7.77 8.81
CA LYS A 15 -0.23 7.21 8.14
C LYS A 15 -0.56 6.28 6.98
N THR A 16 -1.46 5.33 7.19
CA THR A 16 -1.90 4.36 6.17
C THR A 16 -2.54 5.07 4.98
N THR A 17 -3.41 6.06 5.25
CA THR A 17 -4.06 6.87 4.23
C THR A 17 -3.04 7.63 3.38
N VAL A 18 -2.05 8.26 4.02
CA VAL A 18 -0.99 8.99 3.31
C VAL A 18 -0.10 8.02 2.50
N ALA A 19 0.25 6.86 3.07
CA ALA A 19 1.03 5.85 2.36
C ALA A 19 0.34 5.36 1.08
N ILE A 20 -0.96 5.07 1.16
CA ILE A 20 -1.79 4.70 0.00
C ILE A 20 -1.83 5.84 -1.02
N ALA A 21 -2.10 7.08 -0.59
CA ALA A 21 -2.18 8.23 -1.49
C ALA A 21 -0.85 8.49 -2.23
N VAL A 22 0.28 8.38 -1.52
CA VAL A 22 1.61 8.54 -2.12
C VAL A 22 1.94 7.40 -3.07
N ALA A 23 1.59 6.15 -2.71
CA ALA A 23 1.80 5.00 -3.58
C ALA A 23 1.04 5.15 -4.92
N LYS A 24 -0.25 5.51 -4.87
CA LYS A 24 -1.07 5.79 -6.07
C LYS A 24 -0.48 6.95 -6.89
N LYS A 25 -0.07 8.04 -6.24
CA LYS A 25 0.54 9.19 -6.93
C LYS A 25 1.84 8.84 -7.65
N LEU A 26 2.70 8.05 -7.02
CA LEU A 26 3.96 7.62 -7.64
C LEU A 26 3.72 6.66 -8.80
N ALA A 27 2.78 5.72 -8.65
CA ALA A 27 2.38 4.81 -9.72
C ALA A 27 1.80 5.58 -10.92
N SER A 28 0.92 6.57 -10.67
CA SER A 28 0.36 7.43 -11.71
C SER A 28 1.42 8.30 -12.42
N GLN A 29 2.54 8.58 -11.77
CA GLN A 29 3.72 9.25 -12.36
C GLN A 29 4.64 8.28 -13.11
N GLY A 30 4.21 7.03 -13.29
CA GLY A 30 4.94 6.02 -14.02
C GLY A 30 6.01 5.29 -13.21
N ARG A 31 6.09 5.48 -11.90
CA ARG A 31 7.03 4.73 -11.05
C ARG A 31 6.49 3.32 -10.81
N ARG A 32 7.38 2.33 -10.70
CA ARG A 32 7.03 1.02 -10.16
C ARG A 32 7.00 1.12 -8.63
N VAL A 33 5.86 0.78 -8.04
CA VAL A 33 5.60 0.95 -6.61
C VAL A 33 5.16 -0.38 -6.01
N LEU A 34 5.76 -0.71 -4.86
CA LEU A 34 5.27 -1.75 -3.95
C LEU A 34 4.78 -1.04 -2.69
N LEU A 35 3.48 -1.13 -2.41
CA LEU A 35 2.90 -0.70 -1.14
C LEU A 35 2.87 -1.91 -0.20
N LEU A 36 3.71 -1.86 0.84
CA LEU A 36 3.81 -2.90 1.85
C LEU A 36 3.13 -2.45 3.13
N THR A 37 2.32 -3.32 3.72
CA THR A 37 1.85 -3.20 5.11
C THR A 37 2.11 -4.49 5.86
N GLN A 38 2.13 -4.43 7.19
CA GLN A 38 2.11 -5.59 8.09
C GLN A 38 0.93 -5.47 9.08
N ASP A 39 0.01 -4.52 8.82
CA ASP A 39 -1.17 -4.30 9.64
C ASP A 39 -2.18 -5.42 9.38
N PRO A 40 -2.49 -6.27 10.38
CA PRO A 40 -3.47 -7.33 10.23
C PRO A 40 -4.92 -6.80 10.21
N SER A 41 -5.12 -5.49 10.38
CA SER A 41 -6.43 -4.87 10.42
C SER A 41 -7.21 -5.06 9.11
N PRO A 42 -8.51 -5.42 9.19
CA PRO A 42 -9.38 -5.46 8.01
C PRO A 42 -9.63 -4.06 7.41
N ALA A 43 -9.21 -2.99 8.09
CA ALA A 43 -9.34 -1.63 7.59
C ALA A 43 -8.46 -1.35 6.36
N PHE A 44 -7.34 -2.07 6.17
CA PHE A 44 -6.41 -1.75 5.08
C PHE A 44 -7.02 -1.93 3.67
N PRO A 45 -7.62 -3.09 3.31
CA PRO A 45 -8.32 -3.24 2.04
C PRO A 45 -9.45 -2.23 1.84
N LEU A 46 -10.17 -1.89 2.93
CA LEU A 46 -11.25 -0.89 2.91
C LEU A 46 -10.74 0.52 2.56
N ILE A 47 -9.65 0.96 3.18
CA ILE A 47 -9.04 2.28 2.92
C ILE A 47 -8.43 2.33 1.50
N LEU A 48 -7.86 1.20 1.06
CA LEU A 48 -7.30 1.08 -0.28
C LEU A 48 -8.37 1.13 -1.38
N GLY A 49 -9.60 0.69 -1.06
CA GLY A 49 -10.73 0.61 -1.97
C GLY A 49 -10.65 -0.57 -2.93
N VAL A 50 -9.85 -1.59 -2.61
CA VAL A 50 -9.61 -2.77 -3.45
C VAL A 50 -9.67 -4.01 -2.57
N ALA A 51 -10.33 -5.06 -3.06
CA ALA A 51 -10.29 -6.37 -2.42
C ALA A 51 -8.90 -6.98 -2.59
N ILE A 52 -8.25 -7.31 -1.47
CA ILE A 52 -6.98 -8.03 -1.44
C ILE A 52 -7.24 -9.44 -0.94
N ASP A 53 -6.57 -10.41 -1.56
CA ASP A 53 -6.57 -11.78 -1.06
C ASP A 53 -5.75 -11.86 0.24
N SER A 54 -6.45 -12.01 1.37
CA SER A 54 -5.84 -12.08 2.70
C SER A 54 -5.07 -13.39 2.95
N LEU A 55 -5.21 -14.38 2.06
CA LEU A 55 -4.46 -15.63 2.07
C LEU A 55 -3.17 -15.54 1.24
N ALA A 56 -3.08 -14.59 0.30
CA ALA A 56 -1.92 -14.38 -0.58
C ALA A 56 -0.79 -13.57 0.09
N ARG A 57 -0.41 -13.93 1.33
CA ARG A 57 0.53 -13.17 2.18
C ARG A 57 1.97 -13.08 1.65
N ALA A 58 2.32 -13.88 0.64
CA ALA A 58 3.70 -14.03 0.17
C ALA A 58 3.94 -13.47 -1.22
N GLU A 59 2.89 -13.11 -1.98
CA GLU A 59 3.02 -12.69 -3.37
C GLU A 59 2.42 -11.28 -3.57
N PRO A 60 3.18 -10.33 -4.13
CA PRO A 60 2.65 -9.01 -4.42
C PRO A 60 1.51 -9.07 -5.44
N GLN A 61 0.36 -8.51 -5.08
CA GLN A 61 -0.81 -8.41 -5.95
C GLN A 61 -0.81 -7.06 -6.69
N GLU A 62 -0.89 -7.07 -8.02
CA GLU A 62 -1.11 -5.83 -8.78
C GLU A 62 -2.58 -5.37 -8.62
N ILE A 63 -2.77 -4.13 -8.19
CA ILE A 63 -4.11 -3.54 -7.97
C ILE A 63 -4.42 -2.40 -8.94
N GLU A 64 -3.39 -1.73 -9.45
CA GLU A 64 -3.44 -0.66 -10.45
C GLU A 64 -2.15 -0.71 -11.27
N PRO A 65 -2.12 -0.17 -12.50
CA PRO A 65 -0.90 -0.20 -13.33
C PRO A 65 0.31 0.31 -12.56
N ARG A 66 1.35 -0.54 -12.44
CA ARG A 66 2.62 -0.23 -11.74
C ARG A 66 2.50 -0.11 -10.21
N LEU A 67 1.36 -0.44 -9.62
CA LEU A 67 1.14 -0.46 -8.18
C LEU A 67 0.81 -1.89 -7.71
N HIS A 68 1.77 -2.46 -6.98
CA HIS A 68 1.61 -3.76 -6.33
C HIS A 68 1.43 -3.55 -4.84
N VAL A 69 0.68 -4.44 -4.19
CA VAL A 69 0.44 -4.43 -2.75
C VAL A 69 0.87 -5.78 -2.16
N LEU A 70 1.49 -5.72 -0.98
CA LEU A 70 1.78 -6.88 -0.15
C LEU A 70 1.31 -6.57 1.28
N GLN A 71 0.52 -7.47 1.87
CA GLN A 71 -0.07 -7.33 3.21
C GLN A 71 0.42 -8.43 4.14
#